data_AF-A0A4U1CS42-F1
#
_entry.id   AF-A0A4U1CS42-F1
#
_cell.length_a   1.000
_cell.length_b   1.000
_cell.length_c   1.000
_cell.angle_alpha   90.00
_cell.angle_beta   90.00
_cell.angle_gamma   90.00
#
_symmetry.space_group_name_H-M   'P 1'
#
loop_
_entity.id
_entity.type
_entity.pdbx_description
1 polymer ?
#
loop_
_entity_poly.entity_id
_entity_poly.type
_entity_poly.pdbx_seq_one_letter_code
_entity_poly.pdbx_strand_id
1 'polypeptide(L)'
;MIRPRLERYRKYFLNHFDNYVLAAEFDLKKNLVVYATPYQDFDEIVIEICEGLVDTVDFSDHVLLYLYPFGSNKYIKIAINPTN
;
A
#
# COMPACT_ATOMS: atom_id res chain seq x y z
N MET A 1 16.33 -10.58 2.28
CA MET A 1 16.86 -9.58 1.33
C MET A 1 15.70 -9.08 0.47
N ILE A 2 15.27 -7.83 0.66
CA ILE A 2 14.18 -7.25 -0.13
C ILE A 2 14.72 -6.99 -1.54
N ARG A 3 13.98 -7.43 -2.56
CA ARG A 3 14.40 -7.25 -3.97
C ARG A 3 14.42 -5.75 -4.28
N PRO A 4 15.44 -5.21 -5.00
CA PRO A 4 15.51 -3.80 -5.36
C PRO A 4 14.24 -3.25 -6.05
N ARG A 5 13.51 -4.12 -6.75
CA ARG A 5 12.21 -3.80 -7.37
C ARG A 5 11.12 -3.44 -6.35
N LEU A 6 11.01 -4.20 -5.26
CA LEU A 6 10.02 -3.96 -4.21
C LEU A 6 10.30 -2.63 -3.50
N GLU A 7 11.57 -2.34 -3.19
CA GLU A 7 11.93 -1.05 -2.62
C GLU A 7 11.63 0.14 -3.54
N ARG A 8 11.81 -0.02 -4.86
CA ARG A 8 11.40 1.01 -5.83
C ARG A 8 9.90 1.23 -5.82
N TYR A 9 9.12 0.16 -5.83
CA TYR A 9 7.66 0.26 -5.72
C TYR A 9 7.22 0.90 -4.41
N ARG A 10 7.80 0.49 -3.27
CA ARG A 10 7.51 1.10 -1.95
C ARG A 10 7.73 2.61 -1.95
N LYS A 11 8.84 3.07 -2.52
CA LYS A 11 9.15 4.50 -2.64
C LYS A 11 8.16 5.22 -3.57
N TYR A 12 7.82 4.60 -4.70
CA TYR A 12 6.84 5.16 -5.63
C TYR A 12 5.46 5.27 -4.96
N PHE A 13 5.02 4.21 -4.29
CA PHE A 13 3.76 4.15 -3.53
C PHE A 13 3.70 5.26 -2.48
N LEU A 14 4.74 5.42 -1.66
CA LEU A 14 4.80 6.49 -0.66
C LEU A 14 4.77 7.89 -1.26
N ASN A 15 5.44 8.10 -2.38
CA ASN A 15 5.44 9.41 -3.04
C ASN A 15 4.09 9.72 -3.71
N HIS A 16 3.39 8.70 -4.20
CA HIS A 16 2.10 8.86 -4.88
C HIS A 16 0.97 9.12 -3.87
N PHE A 17 1.02 8.50 -2.70
CA PHE A 17 0.01 8.63 -1.65
C PHE A 17 0.51 9.39 -0.40
N ASP A 18 1.43 10.34 -0.57
CA ASP A 18 2.12 11.03 0.52
C ASP A 18 1.17 11.75 1.50
N ASN A 19 0.04 12.24 1.01
CA ASN A 19 -1.00 12.90 1.80
C ASN A 19 -1.87 11.93 2.60
N TYR A 20 -1.88 10.65 2.25
CA TYR A 20 -2.78 9.62 2.81
C TYR A 20 -2.05 8.55 3.62
N VAL A 21 -0.74 8.39 3.39
CA VAL A 21 0.08 7.31 3.95
C VAL A 21 1.23 7.88 4.76
N LEU A 22 1.29 7.47 6.03
CA LEU A 22 2.39 7.82 6.94
C LEU A 22 3.64 6.97 6.67
N ALA A 23 3.45 5.67 6.44
CA ALA A 23 4.54 4.72 6.25
C ALA A 23 4.07 3.50 5.45
N ALA A 24 5.00 2.90 4.71
CA ALA A 24 4.78 1.67 3.98
C ALA A 24 6.06 0.81 4.02
N GLU A 25 5.90 -0.47 4.32
CA GLU A 25 6.98 -1.45 4.49
C GLU A 25 6.59 -2.82 3.95
N PHE A 26 7.59 -3.62 3.58
CA PHE A 26 7.36 -5.02 3.19
C PHE A 26 7.57 -5.94 4.38
N ASP A 27 6.60 -6.83 4.62
CA ASP A 27 6.72 -7.89 5.62
C ASP A 27 7.64 -9.04 5.11
N LEU A 28 7.85 -10.04 5.98
CA LEU A 28 8.65 -11.24 5.65
C LEU A 28 8.07 -12.06 4.49
N LYS A 29 6.77 -11.93 4.23
CA LYS A 29 6.04 -12.60 3.14
C LYS A 29 5.96 -11.75 1.87
N LYS A 30 6.59 -10.56 1.86
CA LYS A 30 6.56 -9.58 0.76
C LYS A 30 5.19 -8.96 0.52
N ASN A 31 4.34 -8.91 1.54
CA ASN A 31 3.13 -8.10 1.51
C ASN A 31 3.48 -6.65 1.86
N LEU A 32 2.78 -5.70 1.25
CA LEU A 32 2.94 -4.29 1.57
C LEU A 32 2.07 -3.95 2.78
N VAL A 33 2.69 -3.62 3.90
CA VAL A 33 2.03 -3.09 5.09
C VAL A 33 2.04 -1.58 5.02
N VAL A 34 0.86 -0.97 5.09
CA VAL A 34 0.65 0.47 4.90
C VAL A 34 -0.04 1.03 6.13
N TYR A 35 0.46 2.15 6.64
CA TYR A 35 -0.11 2.88 7.75
C TYR A 35 -0.67 4.21 7.25
N ALA A 36 -1.98 4.40 7.39
CA ALA A 36 -2.67 5.62 6.98
C ALA A 36 -2.33 6.80 7.92
N THR A 37 -2.41 8.03 7.40
CA THR A 37 -2.22 9.22 8.22
C THR A 37 -3.33 9.38 9.26
N PRO A 38 -3.05 9.97 10.44
CA PRO A 38 -4.10 10.38 11.36
C PRO A 38 -4.91 11.55 10.80
N TYR A 39 -6.13 11.74 11.33
CA TYR A 39 -7.01 12.90 11.08
C TYR A 39 -7.66 13.01 9.69
N GLN A 40 -7.59 11.96 8.90
CA GLN A 40 -8.38 11.81 7.66
C GLN A 40 -9.36 10.66 7.81
N ASP A 41 -10.44 10.71 7.04
CA ASP A 41 -11.41 9.62 7.01
C ASP A 41 -10.77 8.37 6.39
N PHE A 42 -10.86 7.25 7.09
CA PHE A 42 -10.20 6.03 6.66
C PHE A 42 -10.83 5.43 5.41
N ASP A 43 -12.15 5.56 5.26
CA ASP A 43 -12.85 5.04 4.08
C ASP A 43 -12.50 5.87 2.85
N GLU A 44 -12.33 7.19 2.98
CA GLU A 44 -11.80 8.05 1.91
C GLU A 44 -10.38 7.64 1.49
N ILE A 45 -9.48 7.41 2.46
CA ILE A 45 -8.11 6.93 2.18
C ILE A 45 -8.14 5.59 1.43
N VAL A 46 -9.03 4.68 1.81
CA VAL A 46 -9.18 3.38 1.15
C VAL A 46 -9.61 3.55 -0.31
N ILE A 47 -10.58 4.43 -0.57
CA ILE A 47 -11.06 4.73 -1.93
C ILE A 47 -9.92 5.28 -2.79
N GLU A 48 -9.24 6.32 -2.30
CA GLU A 48 -8.13 6.98 -3.01
C GLU A 48 -6.99 6.01 -3.33
N ILE A 49 -6.61 5.16 -2.36
CA ILE A 49 -5.61 4.11 -2.58
C ILE A 49 -6.09 3.11 -3.63
N CYS A 50 -7.35 2.65 -3.56
CA CYS A 50 -7.88 1.70 -4.53
C CYS A 50 -7.92 2.25 -5.95
N GLU A 51 -8.29 3.53 -6.13
CA GLU A 51 -8.34 4.19 -7.42
C GLU A 51 -6.93 4.42 -8.00
N GLY A 52 -5.99 4.92 -7.19
CA GLY A 52 -4.61 5.19 -7.64
C GLY A 52 -3.72 3.94 -7.76
N LEU A 53 -4.12 2.80 -7.19
CA LEU A 53 -3.29 1.59 -7.18
C LEU A 53 -2.93 1.10 -8.58
N VAL A 54 -3.84 1.25 -9.56
CA VAL A 54 -3.61 0.86 -10.96
C VAL A 54 -2.41 1.58 -11.56
N ASP A 55 -2.19 2.85 -11.18
CA ASP A 55 -1.10 3.68 -11.68
C ASP A 55 0.25 3.41 -10.99
N THR A 56 0.24 2.61 -9.93
CA THR A 56 1.43 2.33 -9.11
C THR A 56 2.01 0.94 -9.33
N VAL A 57 1.21 0.01 -9.84
CA VAL A 57 1.58 -1.40 -9.95
C VAL A 57 2.22 -1.68 -11.30
N ASP A 58 3.55 -1.56 -11.36
CA ASP A 58 4.37 -1.99 -12.52
C ASP A 58 5.05 -3.34 -12.28
N PHE A 59 4.30 -4.33 -11.78
CA PHE A 59 4.86 -5.66 -11.59
C PHE A 59 3.91 -6.84 -11.72
N SER A 60 4.47 -7.91 -12.30
CA SER A 60 3.83 -9.19 -12.60
C SER A 60 3.66 -10.11 -11.38
N ASP A 61 4.08 -9.67 -10.20
CA ASP A 61 3.94 -10.43 -8.95
C ASP A 61 2.59 -10.09 -8.28
N HIS A 62 1.91 -11.09 -7.72
CA HIS A 62 0.77 -10.85 -6.82
C HIS A 62 1.26 -10.17 -5.55
N VAL A 63 0.65 -9.04 -5.16
CA VAL A 63 0.96 -8.36 -3.90
C VAL A 63 -0.31 -8.16 -3.09
N LEU A 64 -0.21 -8.48 -1.81
CA LEU A 64 -1.23 -8.12 -0.83
C LEU A 64 -0.82 -6.84 -0.14
N LEU A 65 -1.75 -5.90 -0.06
CA LEU A 65 -1.61 -4.66 0.68
C LEU A 65 -2.49 -4.74 1.93
N TYR A 66 -1.89 -4.51 3.08
CA TYR A 66 -2.57 -4.42 4.38
C TYR A 66 -2.59 -2.98 4.84
N LEU A 67 -3.75 -2.34 4.79
CA LEU A 67 -3.93 -0.92 5.11
C LEU A 67 -4.47 -0.77 6.52
N TYR A 68 -3.67 -0.19 7.40
CA TYR A 68 -3.99 0.04 8.81
C TYR A 68 -4.41 1.50 9.04
N PRO A 69 -5.56 1.75 9.69
CA PRO A 69 -5.88 3.06 10.21
C PRO A 69 -4.91 3.42 11.34
N PHE A 70 -4.70 4.72 11.53
CA PHE A 70 -3.91 5.20 12.66
C PHE A 70 -4.52 4.75 14.00
N GLY A 71 -3.69 4.19 14.89
CA GLY A 71 -4.11 3.78 16.24
C GLY A 71 -4.94 2.49 16.30
N SER A 72 -5.06 1.73 15.21
CA SER A 72 -5.84 0.50 15.13
C SER A 72 -5.01 -0.68 14.63
N ASN A 73 -5.25 -1.86 15.19
CA ASN A 73 -4.68 -3.13 14.70
C ASN A 73 -5.60 -3.86 13.71
N LYS A 74 -6.79 -3.32 13.44
CA LYS A 74 -7.67 -3.81 12.37
C LYS A 74 -7.22 -3.18 11.07
N TYR A 75 -7.26 -3.94 9.98
CA TYR A 75 -6.81 -3.49 8.68
C TYR A 75 -7.78 -3.94 7.59
N ILE A 76 -7.70 -3.28 6.44
CA ILE A 76 -8.30 -3.75 5.20
C ILE A 76 -7.21 -4.43 4.38
N LYS A 77 -7.58 -5.56 3.75
CA LYS A 77 -6.70 -6.30 2.86
C LYS A 77 -7.11 -6.00 1.41
N ILE A 78 -6.20 -5.45 0.64
CA ILE A 78 -6.37 -5.20 -0.79
C ILE A 78 -5.48 -6.19 -1.54
N ALA A 79 -6.08 -6.95 -2.46
CA ALA A 79 -5.36 -7.91 -3.29
C ALA A 79 -5.08 -7.29 -4.65
N ILE A 80 -3.79 -7.13 -4.97
CA ILE A 80 -3.33 -6.61 -6.25
C ILE A 80 -2.97 -7.83 -7.10
N ASN A 81 -3.84 -8.14 -8.06
CA ASN A 81 -3.63 -9.22 -9.01
C ASN A 81 -3.14 -8.62 -10.34
N PRO A 82 -2.04 -9.12 -10.93
CA PRO A 82 -1.77 -8.83 -12.32
C PRO A 82 -2.92 -9.38 -13.16
N THR A 83 -3.57 -8.52 -13.95
CA THR A 83 -4.36 -8.97 -15.09
C THR A 83 -3.41 -9.65 -16.07
N ASN A 84 -3.69 -10.91 -16.41
CA ASN A 84 -2.99 -11.70 -17.43
C ASN A 84 -2.55 -10.88 -18.64
#